data_AF-A0A1F6AQQ8-F1
#
_entry.id   AF-A0A1F6AQQ8-F1
#
_cell.length_a   1.000
_cell.length_b   1.000
_cell.length_c   1.000
_cell.angle_alpha   90.00
_cell.angle_beta   90.00
_cell.angle_gamma   90.00
#
_symmetry.space_group_name_H-M   'P 1'
#
loop_
_entity.id
_entity.type
_entity.pdbx_description
1 polymer ?
#
loop_
_entity_poly.entity_id
_entity_poly.type
_entity_poly.pdbx_seq_one_letter_code
_entity_poly.pdbx_strand_id
1 'polypeptide(L)'
;MSKDGRTWLSHTGVENLERCPRCFWLQYKKGIRQPEGIVSRLANRFDIILKNYFDNFRSSGDLPPIVKNQLEGKLQNPFQEKYFVKINDKYGFFGKLDECLVTSSGAHVPIDFKTSSSDPRNRDTLSAYQAQIDDYIYILQQNQKKIAGFGYLVYFFPDHGKELHNGFPMVIHVTKLEGNPQRSMVRISKAIEVLEGKLPGSSKTCNFCNWYEAIKKEIKPQKSPAHFFQEKLI
;
A
#
# COMPACT_ATOMS: atom_id res chain seq x y z
N MET A 1 -7.53 2.91 -18.47
CA MET A 1 -8.89 2.73 -17.91
C MET A 1 -9.14 1.24 -17.78
N SER A 2 -9.81 0.79 -16.72
CA SER A 2 -10.18 -0.63 -16.60
C SER A 2 -11.19 -1.00 -17.70
N LYS A 3 -11.31 -2.29 -18.00
CA LYS A 3 -12.23 -2.80 -19.03
C LYS A 3 -13.70 -2.44 -18.75
N ASP A 4 -14.03 -2.18 -17.49
CA ASP A 4 -15.38 -1.85 -17.02
C ASP A 4 -15.62 -0.34 -16.81
N GLY A 5 -14.66 0.51 -17.18
CA GLY A 5 -14.77 1.98 -17.08
C GLY A 5 -14.64 2.56 -15.67
N ARG A 6 -14.50 1.73 -14.62
CA ARG A 6 -14.39 2.19 -13.23
C ARG A 6 -13.01 2.74 -12.90
N THR A 7 -12.98 3.72 -12.01
CA THR A 7 -11.77 4.09 -11.29
C THR A 7 -11.59 3.14 -10.10
N TRP A 8 -10.58 2.27 -10.21
CA TRP A 8 -10.25 1.30 -9.18
C TRP A 8 -9.25 1.89 -8.18
N LEU A 9 -9.73 2.15 -6.96
CA LEU A 9 -8.94 2.55 -5.80
C LEU A 9 -8.24 1.33 -5.20
N SER A 10 -7.13 1.55 -4.51
CA SER A 10 -6.36 0.52 -3.80
C SER A 10 -5.83 1.08 -2.48
N HIS A 11 -5.39 0.20 -1.58
CA HIS A 11 -4.75 0.58 -0.31
C HIS A 11 -3.69 1.69 -0.50
N THR A 12 -2.67 1.44 -1.32
CA THR A 12 -1.61 2.43 -1.62
C THR A 12 -2.16 3.73 -2.22
N GLY A 13 -3.20 3.63 -3.04
CA GLY A 13 -3.88 4.78 -3.59
C GLY A 13 -4.55 5.65 -2.53
N VAL A 14 -5.22 5.03 -1.56
CA VAL A 14 -5.88 5.74 -0.45
C VAL A 14 -4.87 6.23 0.59
N GLU A 15 -3.75 5.53 0.79
CA GLU A 15 -2.64 6.05 1.59
C GLU A 15 -2.06 7.35 1.01
N ASN A 16 -2.03 7.50 -0.32
CA ASN A 16 -1.61 8.76 -0.95
C ASN A 16 -2.55 9.92 -0.64
N LEU A 17 -3.83 9.67 -0.39
CA LEU A 17 -4.77 10.70 0.05
C LEU A 17 -4.39 11.22 1.43
N GLU A 18 -4.10 10.33 2.37
CA GLU A 18 -3.70 10.70 3.73
C GLU A 18 -2.36 11.45 3.74
N ARG A 19 -1.47 11.17 2.78
CA ARG A 19 -0.24 11.96 2.56
C ARG A 19 -0.51 13.34 1.98
N CYS A 20 -1.28 13.41 0.88
CA CYS A 20 -1.61 14.67 0.21
C CYS A 20 -2.84 14.55 -0.71
N PRO A 21 -3.95 15.24 -0.40
CA PRO A 21 -5.16 15.16 -1.22
C PRO A 21 -4.96 15.68 -2.64
N ARG A 22 -4.12 16.72 -2.83
CA ARG A 22 -3.78 17.22 -4.16
C ARG A 22 -3.08 16.17 -5.01
N CYS A 23 -2.06 15.51 -4.48
CA CYS A 23 -1.33 14.47 -5.21
C CYS A 23 -2.23 13.29 -5.54
N PHE A 24 -3.05 12.86 -4.59
CA PHE A 24 -4.05 11.82 -4.81
C PHE A 24 -5.02 12.18 -5.95
N TRP A 25 -5.60 13.38 -5.92
CA TRP A 25 -6.52 13.83 -6.96
C TRP A 25 -5.83 13.89 -8.33
N LEU A 26 -4.63 14.47 -8.41
CA LEU A 26 -3.84 14.58 -9.64
C LEU A 26 -3.51 13.20 -10.22
N GLN A 27 -3.12 12.25 -9.37
CA GLN A 27 -2.83 10.88 -9.78
C GLN A 27 -4.04 10.22 -10.44
N TYR A 28 -5.22 10.31 -9.82
CA TYR A 28 -6.40 9.58 -10.29
C TYR A 28 -7.17 10.30 -11.42
N LYS A 29 -7.28 11.64 -11.37
CA LYS A 29 -8.03 12.41 -12.38
C LYS A 29 -7.19 12.85 -13.57
N LYS A 30 -5.88 13.05 -13.39
CA LYS A 30 -4.99 13.59 -14.43
C LYS A 30 -3.85 12.66 -14.81
N GLY A 31 -3.67 11.53 -14.12
CA GLY A 31 -2.55 10.62 -14.35
C GLY A 31 -1.19 11.21 -13.93
N ILE A 32 -1.17 12.35 -13.24
CA ILE A 32 0.05 13.02 -12.78
C ILE A 32 0.43 12.42 -11.43
N ARG A 33 1.46 11.56 -11.45
CA ARG A 33 1.99 10.90 -10.26
C ARG A 33 3.13 11.71 -9.65
N GLN A 34 3.41 11.46 -8.38
CA GLN A 34 4.65 11.92 -7.76
C GLN A 34 5.84 11.31 -8.52
N PRO A 35 6.96 12.03 -8.65
CA PRO A 35 8.18 11.46 -9.20
C PRO A 35 8.56 10.17 -8.49
N GLU A 36 8.91 9.13 -9.25
CA GLU A 36 9.35 7.86 -8.68
C GLU A 36 10.69 8.03 -7.96
N GLY A 37 10.76 7.53 -6.72
CA GLY A 37 12.02 7.41 -5.99
C GLY A 37 12.73 6.10 -6.29
N ILE A 38 13.99 5.98 -5.87
CA ILE A 38 14.72 4.70 -5.95
C ILE A 38 14.10 3.72 -4.95
N VAL A 39 13.59 2.60 -5.47
CA VAL A 39 13.05 1.48 -4.66
C VAL A 39 14.01 0.30 -4.65
N SER A 40 14.10 -0.41 -3.51
CA SER A 40 14.96 -1.58 -3.40
C SER A 40 14.43 -2.75 -4.24
N ARG A 41 15.18 -3.13 -5.28
CA ARG A 41 14.86 -4.31 -6.10
C ARG A 41 15.02 -5.62 -5.32
N LEU A 42 15.84 -5.64 -4.27
CA LEU A 42 16.05 -6.80 -3.41
C LEU A 42 14.75 -7.16 -2.68
N ALA A 43 14.09 -6.19 -2.05
CA ALA A 43 12.82 -6.42 -1.35
C ALA A 43 11.74 -6.97 -2.30
N ASN A 44 11.64 -6.41 -3.51
CA ASN A 44 10.69 -6.89 -4.52
C ASN A 44 10.95 -8.34 -4.94
N ARG A 45 12.22 -8.73 -5.13
CA ARG A 45 12.56 -10.13 -5.45
C ARG A 45 12.31 -11.04 -4.24
N PHE A 46 12.56 -10.54 -3.04
CA PHE A 46 12.34 -11.30 -1.82
C PHE A 46 10.86 -11.63 -1.59
N ASP A 47 9.95 -10.70 -1.87
CA ASP A 47 8.50 -10.96 -1.86
C ASP A 47 8.10 -12.14 -2.75
N ILE A 48 8.64 -12.20 -3.98
CA ILE A 48 8.39 -13.32 -4.91
C ILE A 48 8.91 -14.65 -4.34
N ILE A 49 10.10 -14.64 -3.71
CA ILE A 49 10.69 -15.84 -3.08
C ILE A 49 9.78 -16.34 -1.96
N LEU A 50 9.28 -15.44 -1.11
CA LEU A 50 8.37 -15.79 -0.02
C LEU A 50 7.07 -16.39 -0.54
N LYS A 51 6.45 -15.77 -1.55
CA LYS A 51 5.22 -16.28 -2.18
C LYS A 51 5.40 -17.68 -2.76
N ASN A 52 6.48 -17.91 -3.50
CA ASN A 52 6.79 -19.23 -4.05
C ASN A 52 7.06 -20.26 -2.94
N TYR A 53 7.76 -19.86 -1.87
CA TYR A 53 8.04 -20.73 -0.75
C TYR A 53 6.76 -21.16 -0.03
N PHE A 54 5.83 -20.23 0.21
CA PHE A 54 4.52 -20.55 0.79
C PHE A 54 3.73 -21.49 -0.12
N ASP A 55 3.71 -21.23 -1.43
CA ASP A 55 2.96 -22.03 -2.40
C ASP A 55 3.38 -23.51 -2.43
N ASN A 56 4.66 -23.82 -2.17
CA ASN A 56 5.17 -25.19 -2.08
C ASN A 56 4.49 -26.05 -1.01
N PHE A 57 3.92 -25.43 0.04
CA PHE A 57 3.23 -26.15 1.14
C PHE A 57 1.71 -26.17 0.97
N ARG A 58 1.17 -25.49 -0.05
CA ARG A 58 -0.28 -25.31 -0.21
C ARG A 58 -1.01 -26.62 -0.51
N SER A 59 -0.40 -27.51 -1.29
CA SER A 59 -0.99 -28.80 -1.69
C SER A 59 -1.03 -29.81 -0.54
N SER A 60 -0.04 -29.80 0.36
CA SER A 60 -0.05 -30.63 1.56
C SER A 60 -0.98 -30.10 2.66
N GLY A 61 -1.43 -28.84 2.54
CA GLY A 61 -2.24 -28.17 3.54
C GLY A 61 -1.44 -27.82 4.80
N ASP A 62 -0.12 -27.79 4.70
CA ASP A 62 0.79 -27.40 5.77
C ASP A 62 1.10 -25.90 5.72
N LEU A 63 1.58 -25.38 6.84
CA LEU A 63 2.24 -24.08 6.89
C LEU A 63 3.74 -24.25 6.67
N PRO A 64 4.41 -23.28 6.01
CA PRO A 64 5.86 -23.32 5.87
C PRO A 64 6.54 -23.38 7.24
N PRO A 65 7.63 -24.17 7.41
CA PRO A 65 8.34 -24.32 8.68
C PRO A 65 8.68 -23.00 9.38
N ILE A 66 9.01 -21.95 8.62
CA ILE A 66 9.37 -20.63 9.15
C ILE A 66 8.25 -19.93 9.95
N VAL A 67 6.99 -20.32 9.74
CA VAL A 67 5.81 -19.73 10.41
C VAL A 67 4.91 -20.77 11.08
N LYS A 68 5.22 -22.07 11.00
CA LYS A 68 4.34 -23.18 11.44
C LYS A 68 3.86 -23.07 12.89
N ASN A 69 4.68 -22.53 13.79
CA ASN A 69 4.35 -22.39 15.22
C ASN A 69 3.84 -20.98 15.59
N GLN A 70 3.72 -20.07 14.62
CA GLN A 70 3.33 -18.67 14.85
C GLN A 70 1.98 -18.33 14.22
N LEU A 71 1.52 -19.14 13.26
CA LEU A 71 0.27 -18.94 12.53
C LEU A 71 -0.66 -20.14 12.76
N GLU A 72 -1.97 -19.88 12.69
CA GLU A 72 -3.00 -20.91 12.83
C GLU A 72 -3.85 -21.02 11.55
N GLY A 73 -4.13 -22.25 11.12
CA GLY A 73 -4.92 -22.55 9.95
C GLY A 73 -4.10 -23.20 8.85
N LYS A 74 -4.66 -23.23 7.64
CA LYS A 74 -4.01 -23.75 6.44
C LYS A 74 -3.94 -22.67 5.37
N LEU A 75 -2.97 -22.76 4.47
CA LEU A 75 -2.92 -21.88 3.31
C LEU A 75 -4.20 -22.02 2.47
N GLN A 76 -4.79 -20.90 2.03
CA GLN A 76 -5.98 -20.92 1.17
C GLN A 76 -5.67 -21.68 -0.12
N ASN A 77 -6.46 -22.70 -0.46
CA ASN A 77 -6.22 -23.54 -1.62
C ASN A 77 -7.53 -23.77 -2.42
N PRO A 78 -7.63 -23.31 -3.69
CA PRO A 78 -6.66 -22.50 -4.42
C PRO A 78 -6.51 -21.10 -3.82
N PHE A 79 -5.31 -20.52 -3.93
CA PHE A 79 -5.08 -19.14 -3.48
C PHE A 79 -5.70 -18.15 -4.45
N GLN A 80 -6.49 -17.22 -3.92
CA GLN A 80 -6.98 -16.08 -4.65
C GLN A 80 -6.20 -14.84 -4.19
N GLU A 81 -5.24 -14.40 -5.00
CA GLU A 81 -4.41 -13.23 -4.70
C GLU A 81 -5.23 -11.92 -4.78
N LYS A 82 -6.07 -11.79 -5.82
CA LYS A 82 -6.75 -10.53 -6.16
C LYS A 82 -8.23 -10.58 -5.87
N TYR A 83 -8.73 -9.50 -5.29
CA TYR A 83 -10.14 -9.31 -5.01
C TYR A 83 -10.56 -7.91 -5.40
N PHE A 84 -11.82 -7.80 -5.83
CA PHE A 84 -12.42 -6.59 -6.34
C PHE A 84 -13.75 -6.35 -5.64
N VAL A 85 -14.04 -5.10 -5.29
CA VAL A 85 -15.30 -4.67 -4.69
C VAL A 85 -15.83 -3.52 -5.54
N LYS A 86 -16.99 -3.73 -6.16
CA LYS A 86 -17.72 -2.65 -6.82
C LYS A 86 -18.32 -1.75 -5.73
N ILE A 87 -17.96 -0.46 -5.73
CA ILE A 87 -18.54 0.52 -4.81
C ILE A 87 -19.76 1.18 -5.45
N ASN A 88 -19.63 1.63 -6.70
CA ASN A 88 -20.72 2.15 -7.52
C ASN A 88 -20.38 2.01 -9.01
N ASP A 89 -21.09 2.73 -9.89
CA ASP A 89 -20.85 2.66 -11.34
C ASP A 89 -19.58 3.37 -11.80
N LYS A 90 -19.06 4.31 -11.02
CA LYS A 90 -17.82 5.05 -11.32
C LYS A 90 -16.59 4.49 -10.60
N TYR A 91 -16.77 3.88 -9.44
CA TYR A 91 -15.67 3.53 -8.53
C TYR A 91 -15.73 2.07 -8.06
N GLY A 92 -14.54 1.51 -7.87
CA GLY A 92 -14.33 0.22 -7.22
C GLY A 92 -13.11 0.28 -6.30
N PHE A 93 -12.98 -0.71 -5.41
CA PHE A 93 -11.82 -0.89 -4.56
C PHE A 93 -11.25 -2.30 -4.79
N PHE A 94 -9.93 -2.41 -4.96
CA PHE A 94 -9.28 -3.70 -5.15
C PHE A 94 -8.04 -3.83 -4.27
N GLY A 95 -7.71 -5.08 -3.98
CA GLY A 95 -6.56 -5.45 -3.17
C GLY A 95 -5.90 -6.70 -3.74
N LYS A 96 -4.61 -6.83 -3.44
CA LYS A 96 -3.84 -8.05 -3.66
C LYS A 96 -3.30 -8.47 -2.31
N LEU A 97 -3.69 -9.64 -1.84
CA LEU A 97 -3.15 -10.22 -0.61
C LEU A 97 -1.80 -10.85 -0.95
N ASP A 98 -0.85 -10.81 -0.01
CA ASP A 98 0.38 -11.59 -0.18
C ASP A 98 0.13 -13.07 0.09
N GLU A 99 -0.70 -13.38 1.09
CA GLU A 99 -1.16 -14.72 1.41
C GLU A 99 -2.49 -14.66 2.18
N CYS A 100 -3.23 -15.78 2.24
CA CYS A 100 -4.43 -15.92 3.07
C CYS A 100 -4.46 -17.29 3.74
N LEU A 101 -4.74 -17.33 5.04
CA LEU A 101 -5.06 -18.57 5.74
C LEU A 101 -6.56 -18.82 5.75
N VAL A 102 -6.92 -20.09 5.93
CA VAL A 102 -8.26 -20.55 6.27
C VAL A 102 -8.18 -21.31 7.59
N THR A 103 -8.88 -20.83 8.61
CA THR A 103 -8.93 -21.48 9.93
C THR A 103 -9.75 -22.76 9.89
N SER A 104 -9.70 -23.55 10.96
CA SER A 104 -10.54 -24.74 11.14
C SER A 104 -12.05 -24.44 11.04
N SER A 105 -12.48 -23.22 11.36
CA SER A 105 -13.87 -22.78 11.23
C SER A 105 -14.23 -22.24 9.84
N GLY A 106 -13.30 -22.30 8.88
CA GLY A 106 -13.47 -21.80 7.51
C GLY A 106 -13.31 -20.27 7.38
N ALA A 107 -12.81 -19.60 8.41
CA ALA A 107 -12.62 -18.15 8.38
C ALA A 107 -11.30 -17.79 7.69
N HIS A 108 -11.31 -16.72 6.89
CA HIS A 108 -10.17 -16.21 6.15
C HIS A 108 -9.39 -15.22 7.01
N VAL A 109 -8.06 -15.35 6.98
CA VAL A 109 -7.11 -14.50 7.71
C VAL A 109 -6.09 -13.97 6.70
N PRO A 110 -6.12 -12.68 6.33
CA PRO A 110 -5.13 -12.13 5.42
C PRO A 110 -3.75 -12.05 6.08
N ILE A 111 -2.71 -12.26 5.28
CA ILE A 111 -1.31 -12.07 5.65
C ILE A 111 -0.69 -11.05 4.71
N ASP A 112 0.11 -10.14 5.27
CA ASP A 112 0.95 -9.21 4.51
C ASP A 112 2.42 -9.39 4.89
N PHE A 113 3.28 -9.54 3.89
CA PHE A 113 4.72 -9.75 4.10
C PHE A 113 5.44 -8.41 4.20
N LYS A 114 6.24 -8.25 5.25
CA LYS A 114 7.00 -7.02 5.51
C LYS A 114 8.50 -7.31 5.49
N THR A 115 9.14 -7.00 4.37
CA THR A 115 10.61 -7.00 4.32
C THR A 115 11.14 -5.69 4.88
N SER A 116 11.97 -5.77 5.92
CA SER A 116 12.54 -4.60 6.60
C SER A 116 14.06 -4.70 6.67
N SER A 117 14.76 -3.57 6.57
CA SER A 117 16.20 -3.49 6.83
C SER A 117 16.54 -3.42 8.33
N SER A 118 15.55 -3.28 9.20
CA SER A 118 15.74 -3.08 10.63
C SER A 118 14.71 -3.85 11.46
N ASP A 119 15.07 -4.14 12.70
CA ASP A 119 14.23 -4.87 13.64
C ASP A 119 12.93 -4.09 13.98
N PRO A 120 11.74 -4.64 13.68
CA PRO A 120 10.47 -4.01 13.95
C PRO A 120 9.89 -4.32 15.35
N ARG A 121 10.47 -5.26 16.12
CA ARG A 121 9.83 -5.83 17.33
C ARG A 121 9.49 -4.82 18.43
N ASN A 122 10.27 -3.73 18.51
CA ASN A 122 10.12 -2.68 19.53
C ASN A 122 9.55 -1.38 18.95
N ARG A 123 8.87 -1.44 17.80
CA ARG A 123 8.30 -0.27 17.13
C ARG A 123 6.79 -0.37 17.09
N ASP A 124 6.15 0.78 17.23
CA ASP A 124 4.71 0.88 16.98
C ASP A 124 4.40 0.45 15.54
N THR A 125 3.29 -0.29 15.39
CA THR A 125 2.80 -0.66 14.07
C THR A 125 2.40 0.60 13.31
N LEU A 126 2.93 0.76 12.11
CA LEU A 126 2.59 1.90 11.25
C LEU A 126 1.09 1.89 10.95
N SER A 127 0.44 3.05 11.03
CA SER A 127 -0.99 3.19 10.73
C SER A 127 -1.36 2.69 9.33
N ALA A 128 -0.47 2.84 8.35
CA ALA A 128 -0.64 2.29 7.02
C ALA A 128 -0.74 0.76 7.02
N TYR A 129 0.03 0.05 7.86
CA TYR A 129 -0.03 -1.40 7.95
C TYR A 129 -1.32 -1.89 8.63
N GLN A 130 -1.78 -1.17 9.66
CA GLN A 130 -3.09 -1.43 10.25
C GLN A 130 -4.21 -1.25 9.21
N ALA A 131 -4.17 -0.15 8.47
CA ALA A 131 -5.17 0.11 7.44
C ALA A 131 -5.13 -0.91 6.30
N GLN A 132 -3.96 -1.48 5.99
CA GLN A 132 -3.84 -2.53 4.99
C GLN A 132 -4.57 -3.81 5.42
N ILE A 133 -4.44 -4.20 6.70
CA ILE A 133 -5.20 -5.33 7.26
C ILE A 133 -6.71 -5.03 7.28
N ASP A 134 -7.11 -3.81 7.68
CA ASP A 134 -8.52 -3.38 7.61
C ASP A 134 -9.06 -3.51 6.18
N ASP A 135 -8.29 -3.04 5.19
CA ASP A 135 -8.66 -3.05 3.77
C ASP A 135 -8.82 -4.48 3.24
N TYR A 136 -7.93 -5.40 3.62
CA TYR A 136 -8.07 -6.81 3.24
C TYR A 136 -9.28 -7.48 3.89
N ILE A 137 -9.53 -7.23 5.18
CA ILE A 137 -10.71 -7.77 5.86
C ILE A 137 -11.99 -7.24 5.21
N TYR A 138 -12.04 -5.93 4.92
CA TYR A 138 -13.15 -5.32 4.20
C TYR A 138 -13.37 -6.01 2.85
N ILE A 139 -12.34 -6.16 2.03
CA ILE A 139 -12.46 -6.76 0.70
C ILE A 139 -12.90 -8.22 0.77
N LEU A 140 -12.33 -9.01 1.68
CA LEU A 140 -12.70 -10.42 1.89
C LEU A 140 -14.18 -10.53 2.29
N GLN A 141 -14.63 -9.70 3.24
CA GLN A 141 -16.02 -9.66 3.68
C GLN A 141 -16.97 -9.28 2.53
N GLN A 142 -16.63 -8.25 1.74
CA GLN A 142 -17.45 -7.85 0.58
C GLN A 142 -17.50 -8.91 -0.52
N ASN A 143 -16.49 -9.79 -0.59
CA ASN A 143 -16.44 -10.95 -1.47
C ASN A 143 -17.06 -12.20 -0.83
N GLN A 144 -17.94 -12.04 0.17
CA GLN A 144 -18.69 -13.11 0.83
C GLN A 144 -17.80 -14.19 1.48
N LYS A 145 -16.54 -13.85 1.79
CA LYS A 145 -15.67 -14.74 2.58
C LYS A 145 -16.01 -14.59 4.05
N LYS A 146 -16.09 -15.72 4.77
CA LYS A 146 -16.10 -15.71 6.23
C LYS A 146 -14.77 -15.14 6.72
N ILE A 147 -14.78 -14.10 7.56
CA ILE A 147 -13.57 -13.45 8.07
C ILE A 147 -13.31 -13.83 9.53
N ALA A 148 -12.04 -13.88 9.94
CA ALA A 148 -11.67 -14.11 11.34
C ALA A 148 -11.68 -12.83 12.21
N GLY A 149 -11.76 -11.65 11.58
CA GLY A 149 -11.72 -10.36 12.27
C GLY A 149 -10.31 -9.80 12.50
N PHE A 150 -9.27 -10.56 12.18
CA PHE A 150 -7.87 -10.13 12.28
C PHE A 150 -7.07 -10.58 11.05
N GLY A 151 -5.85 -10.05 10.93
CA GLY A 151 -4.83 -10.48 9.98
C GLY A 151 -3.45 -10.50 10.61
N TYR A 152 -2.45 -10.97 9.85
CA TYR A 152 -1.06 -11.00 10.29
C TYR A 152 -0.15 -10.14 9.42
N LEU A 153 0.80 -9.48 10.07
CA LEU A 153 2.01 -9.01 9.43
C LEU A 153 3.12 -10.02 9.72
N VAL A 154 3.78 -10.51 8.68
CA VAL A 154 4.96 -11.37 8.83
C VAL A 154 6.19 -10.57 8.39
N TYR A 155 6.99 -10.17 9.36
CA TYR A 155 8.20 -9.42 9.15
C TYR A 155 9.39 -10.34 8.88
N PHE A 156 10.16 -9.98 7.86
CA PHE A 156 11.43 -10.61 7.49
C PHE A 156 12.52 -9.54 7.49
N PHE A 157 13.53 -9.70 8.34
CA PHE A 157 14.61 -8.71 8.47
C PHE A 157 15.94 -9.39 8.85
N PRO A 158 17.09 -8.79 8.49
CA PRO A 158 18.38 -9.33 8.88
C PRO A 158 18.67 -9.12 10.37
N ASP A 159 19.31 -10.11 10.98
CA ASP A 159 20.06 -9.95 12.22
C ASP A 159 21.54 -9.64 11.93
N HIS A 160 22.29 -9.26 12.97
CA HIS A 160 23.73 -9.10 12.94
C HIS A 160 24.45 -10.46 12.92
N GLY A 161 24.44 -11.15 11.77
CA GLY A 161 25.20 -12.40 11.59
C GLY A 161 26.66 -12.17 11.22
N LYS A 162 27.54 -13.08 11.66
CA LYS A 162 28.98 -13.06 11.34
C LYS A 162 29.37 -13.99 10.18
N GLU A 163 28.65 -15.11 10.04
CA GLU A 163 28.99 -16.19 9.10
C GLU A 163 28.04 -16.23 7.88
N LEU A 164 28.00 -15.16 7.09
CA LEU A 164 27.05 -15.02 5.96
C LEU A 164 27.15 -16.15 4.91
N HIS A 165 28.32 -16.77 4.76
CA HIS A 165 28.53 -17.89 3.83
C HIS A 165 27.75 -19.16 4.21
N ASN A 166 27.33 -19.30 5.47
CA ASN A 166 26.49 -20.40 5.94
C ASN A 166 24.99 -20.12 5.81
N GLY A 167 24.63 -18.88 5.47
CA GLY A 167 23.24 -18.46 5.30
C GLY A 167 23.02 -17.00 5.69
N PHE A 168 22.02 -16.38 5.07
CA PHE A 168 21.59 -15.06 5.45
C PHE A 168 20.84 -15.14 6.81
N PRO A 169 21.24 -14.36 7.83
CA PRO A 169 20.68 -14.43 9.18
C PRO A 169 19.31 -13.76 9.25
N MET A 170 18.32 -14.33 8.57
CA MET A 170 16.97 -13.79 8.53
C MET A 170 16.20 -14.12 9.81
N VAL A 171 15.61 -13.10 10.41
CA VAL A 171 14.67 -13.22 11.52
C VAL A 171 13.24 -13.06 10.98
N ILE A 172 12.35 -13.91 11.50
CA ILE A 172 10.92 -13.87 11.25
C ILE A 172 10.23 -13.37 12.52
N HIS A 173 9.39 -12.35 12.39
CA HIS A 173 8.53 -11.88 13.46
C HIS A 173 7.10 -11.74 12.98
N VAL A 174 6.15 -12.37 13.68
CA VAL A 174 4.72 -12.30 13.35
C VAL A 174 4.02 -11.36 14.32
N THR A 175 3.25 -10.43 13.77
CA THR A 175 2.36 -9.53 14.53
C THR A 175 0.93 -9.77 14.11
N LYS A 176 0.04 -10.03 15.07
CA LYS A 176 -1.41 -10.13 14.85
C LYS A 176 -2.04 -8.75 14.98
N LEU A 177 -2.89 -8.36 14.03
CA LEU A 177 -3.63 -7.11 14.06
C LEU A 177 -5.13 -7.38 13.95
N GLU A 178 -5.90 -6.84 14.89
CA GLU A 178 -7.36 -6.81 14.80
C GLU A 178 -7.77 -5.84 13.69
N GLY A 179 -8.60 -6.31 12.76
CA GLY A 179 -9.04 -5.50 11.63
C GLY A 179 -10.45 -4.95 11.83
N ASN A 180 -10.67 -3.77 11.23
CA ASN A 180 -11.93 -3.06 11.31
C ASN A 180 -12.35 -2.59 9.90
N PRO A 181 -13.26 -3.31 9.22
CA PRO A 181 -13.68 -2.98 7.87
C PRO A 181 -14.42 -1.64 7.77
N GLN A 182 -14.98 -1.13 8.86
CA GLN A 182 -15.63 0.19 8.90
C GLN A 182 -14.61 1.32 8.70
N ARG A 183 -13.37 1.17 9.19
CA ARG A 183 -12.29 2.14 8.93
C ARG A 183 -11.98 2.24 7.43
N SER A 184 -11.96 1.11 6.73
CA SER A 184 -11.77 1.07 5.28
C SER A 184 -12.92 1.72 4.52
N MET A 185 -14.17 1.46 4.91
CA MET A 185 -15.34 2.10 4.29
C MET A 185 -15.27 3.62 4.36
N VAL A 186 -14.92 4.18 5.53
CA VAL A 186 -14.78 5.64 5.72
C VAL A 186 -13.67 6.20 4.83
N ARG A 187 -12.51 5.54 4.80
CA ARG A 187 -11.36 5.95 3.97
C ARG A 187 -11.69 5.92 2.47
N ILE A 188 -12.37 4.87 2.00
CA ILE A 188 -12.82 4.75 0.60
C ILE A 188 -13.83 5.85 0.26
N SER A 189 -14.79 6.12 1.15
CA SER A 189 -15.78 7.19 0.95
C SER A 189 -15.12 8.56 0.82
N LYS A 190 -14.19 8.89 1.73
CA LYS A 190 -13.41 10.15 1.70
C LYS A 190 -12.59 10.27 0.42
N ALA A 191 -12.00 9.16 -0.05
CA ALA A 191 -11.28 9.13 -1.32
C ALA A 191 -12.20 9.45 -2.52
N ILE A 192 -13.40 8.88 -2.57
CA ILE A 192 -14.38 9.16 -3.61
C ILE A 192 -14.84 10.63 -3.56
N GLU A 193 -15.13 11.15 -2.36
CA GLU A 193 -15.53 12.56 -2.17
C GLU A 193 -14.49 13.52 -2.74
N VAL A 194 -13.21 13.31 -2.41
CA VAL A 194 -12.11 14.13 -2.95
C VAL A 194 -12.06 14.04 -4.47
N LEU A 195 -12.26 12.86 -5.05
CA LEU A 195 -12.25 12.69 -6.51
C LEU A 195 -13.46 13.36 -7.20
N GLU A 196 -14.64 13.36 -6.61
CA GLU A 196 -15.80 14.06 -7.20
C GLU A 196 -15.68 15.59 -7.06
N GLY A 197 -14.85 16.07 -6.14
CA GLY A 197 -14.57 17.49 -5.94
C GLY A 197 -13.62 18.12 -6.98
N LYS A 198 -13.43 19.44 -6.83
CA LYS A 198 -12.39 20.21 -7.54
C LYS A 198 -11.00 19.83 -7.01
N LEU A 199 -9.95 20.21 -7.75
CA LEU A 199 -8.56 20.02 -7.34
C LEU A 199 -8.34 20.57 -5.90
N PRO A 200 -7.98 19.72 -4.92
CA PRO A 200 -7.85 20.17 -3.54
C PRO A 200 -6.50 20.87 -3.28
N GLY A 201 -6.43 21.52 -2.11
CA GLY A 201 -5.18 22.04 -1.56
C GLY A 201 -4.14 20.93 -1.33
N SER A 202 -2.85 21.27 -1.36
CA SER A 202 -1.80 20.33 -0.95
C SER A 202 -1.76 20.19 0.56
N SER A 203 -1.31 19.04 1.05
CA SER A 203 -0.92 18.91 2.46
C SER A 203 0.28 19.80 2.76
N LYS A 204 0.31 20.41 3.95
CA LYS A 204 1.42 21.26 4.43
C LYS A 204 2.73 20.48 4.55
N THR A 205 2.66 19.18 4.82
CA THR A 205 3.81 18.28 4.99
C THR A 205 4.16 17.52 3.71
N CYS A 206 3.55 17.87 2.58
CA CYS A 206 3.83 17.17 1.31
C CYS A 206 5.16 17.64 0.71
N ASN A 207 6.20 16.82 0.84
CA ASN A 207 7.53 17.11 0.30
C ASN A 207 7.53 17.44 -1.21
N PHE A 208 6.73 16.73 -2.00
CA PHE A 208 6.66 16.96 -3.46
C PHE A 208 5.99 18.29 -3.83
N CYS A 209 4.87 18.62 -3.19
CA CYS A 209 4.23 19.91 -3.42
C CYS A 209 5.12 21.05 -2.93
N ASN A 210 5.74 20.90 -1.76
CA ASN A 210 6.64 21.90 -1.20
C ASN A 210 7.87 22.13 -2.11
N TRP A 211 8.46 21.05 -2.63
CA TRP A 211 9.53 21.12 -3.62
C TRP A 211 9.10 21.82 -4.91
N TYR A 212 7.93 21.48 -5.46
CA TYR A 212 7.40 22.10 -6.66
C TYR A 212 7.16 23.61 -6.47
N GLU A 213 6.58 24.02 -5.34
CA GLU A 213 6.36 25.43 -5.04
C GLU A 213 7.67 26.19 -4.82
N ALA A 214 8.71 25.54 -4.27
CA ALA A 214 10.04 26.13 -4.16
C ALA A 214 10.65 26.38 -5.56
N ILE A 215 10.64 25.39 -6.46
CA ILE A 215 11.10 25.54 -7.84
C ILE A 215 10.36 26.65 -8.57
N LYS A 216 9.02 26.70 -8.42
CA LYS A 216 8.18 27.71 -9.05
C LYS A 216 8.53 29.13 -8.61
N LYS A 217 9.11 29.33 -7.41
CA LYS A 217 9.59 30.65 -6.97
C LYS A 217 10.88 31.04 -7.67
N GLU A 218 11.81 30.09 -7.84
CA GLU A 218 13.11 30.34 -8.48
C GLU A 218 13.04 30.50 -10.00
N ILE A 219 12.18 29.71 -10.67
CA ILE A 219 12.07 29.70 -12.14
C ILE A 219 11.12 30.79 -12.67
N LYS A 220 10.48 31.58 -11.81
CA LYS A 220 9.69 32.73 -12.29
C LYS A 220 10.61 33.64 -13.11
N PRO A 221 10.21 34.03 -14.35
CA PRO A 221 11.02 34.95 -15.13
C PRO A 221 11.21 36.23 -14.31
N GLN A 222 12.46 36.61 -14.09
CA GLN A 222 12.75 37.95 -13.62
C GLN A 222 12.07 38.90 -14.61
N LYS A 223 11.15 39.73 -14.13
CA LYS A 223 10.59 40.80 -14.97
C LYS A 223 11.79 41.62 -15.45
N SER A 224 12.10 41.55 -16.74
CA SER A 224 13.07 42.46 -17.35
C SER A 224 12.63 43.90 -17.04
N PRO A 225 13.49 44.77 -16.50
CA PRO A 225 13.13 46.17 -16.35
C PRO A 225 12.78 46.70 -17.74
N ALA A 226 11.59 47.29 -17.88
CA ALA A 226 11.14 47.88 -19.13
C ALA A 226 12.18 48.94 -19.55
N HIS A 227 12.92 48.67 -20.62
CA HIS A 227 13.76 49.67 -21.26
C HIS A 227 12.85 50.80 -21.74
N PHE A 228 12.93 51.93 -21.06
CA PHE A 228 12.44 53.22 -21.55
C PHE A 228 13.23 53.57 -22.81
N PHE A 229 12.68 53.29 -23.98
CA PHE A 229 13.06 54.02 -25.20
C PHE A 229 12.16 55.24 -25.29
N GLN A 230 12.66 56.40 -24.86
CA GLN A 230 12.14 57.69 -25.29
C GLN A 230 12.62 57.93 -26.71
N GLU A 231 11.78 57.65 -27.71
CA GLU A 231 11.92 58.28 -29.02
C GLU A 231 11.56 59.76 -28.87
N LYS A 232 12.58 60.62 -28.78
CA LYS A 232 12.43 62.03 -29.13
C LYS A 232 12.53 62.12 -30.65
N LEU A 233 11.37 62.19 -31.30
CA LEU A 233 11.23 62.69 -32.66
C LEU A 233 11.70 64.16 -32.69
N ILE A 234 12.62 64.46 -33.62
CA ILE A 234 12.97 65.80 -34.10
C ILE A 234 12.14 66.04 -35.37
#